data_AF-A0A963HSQ4-F1
#
_entry.id   AF-A0A963HSQ4-F1
#
_cell.length_a   1.000
_cell.length_b   1.000
_cell.length_c   1.000
_cell.angle_alpha   90.00
_cell.angle_beta   90.00
_cell.angle_gamma   90.00
#
_symmetry.space_group_name_H-M   'P 1'
#
loop_
_entity.id
_entity.type
_entity.pdbx_description
1 polymer ?
#
loop_
_entity_poly.entity_id
_entity_poly.type
_entity_poly.pdbx_seq_one_letter_code
_entity_poly.pdbx_strand_id
1 'polypeptide(L)'
;MSKIKLIALALTVLGSATVAERVSAHATSIGYEGGGSPGSIIVWLGTYNHGTTSHHLEGAMNLIGVNGNPFASTTINFSLGAGAGPNPPFGGGKPAGLIDGTTNFFTTCSIPNPASQPLLGTDPNCFGGVDHWQGALFTGLTPGDYQFSWTPIANPSAEWSLGNPNMDGIFTITGEVLGCGQPGAPACAIPEPGSIPLVGLGLIGFAAALRLRRKAA
;
A
#
# COMPACT_ATOMS: atom_id res chain seq x y z
N MET A 1 -3.91 -79.00 -2.39
CA MET A 1 -4.79 -78.54 -1.28
C MET A 1 -3.91 -77.69 -0.36
N SER A 2 -4.27 -76.57 0.29
CA SER A 2 -5.46 -75.68 0.37
C SER A 2 -5.05 -74.47 1.26
N LYS A 3 -5.36 -73.17 1.09
CA LYS A 3 -6.24 -72.34 0.22
C LYS A 3 -5.72 -70.87 0.21
N ILE A 4 -6.27 -70.00 -0.65
CA ILE A 4 -6.08 -68.52 -0.66
C ILE A 4 -6.89 -67.83 0.46
N LYS A 5 -6.37 -66.70 1.01
CA LYS A 5 -7.06 -65.45 1.45
C LYS A 5 -5.99 -64.46 1.99
N LEU A 6 -5.78 -63.26 1.41
CA LEU A 6 -6.45 -61.97 1.70
C LEU A 6 -6.42 -61.61 3.20
N ILE A 7 -5.91 -60.45 3.64
CA ILE A 7 -6.47 -59.08 3.50
C ILE A 7 -5.36 -58.00 3.60
N ALA A 8 -5.60 -56.78 3.08
CA ALA A 8 -4.67 -55.63 3.07
C ALA A 8 -4.95 -54.57 4.15
N LEU A 9 -3.90 -53.85 4.60
CA LEU A 9 -3.95 -52.57 5.34
C LEU A 9 -2.51 -52.00 5.49
N ALA A 10 -2.21 -50.69 5.50
CA ALA A 10 -2.78 -49.53 4.81
C ALA A 10 -1.65 -48.47 4.64
N LEU A 11 -1.75 -47.61 3.63
CA LEU A 11 -0.75 -46.56 3.37
C LEU A 11 -1.01 -45.34 4.28
N THR A 12 -0.27 -45.20 5.38
CA THR A 12 -0.38 -44.01 6.24
C THR A 12 0.48 -42.87 5.72
N VAL A 13 -0.04 -42.09 4.76
CA VAL A 13 0.47 -40.75 4.49
C VAL A 13 0.02 -39.87 5.66
N LEU A 14 0.88 -39.75 6.69
CA LEU A 14 0.78 -38.66 7.66
C LEU A 14 1.15 -37.37 6.93
N GLY A 15 0.15 -36.78 6.28
CA GLY A 15 0.23 -35.41 5.80
C GLY A 15 0.46 -34.51 7.01
N SER A 16 1.68 -33.98 7.13
CA SER A 16 1.98 -32.83 7.99
C SER A 16 1.25 -31.62 7.43
N ALA A 17 -0.06 -31.56 7.65
CA ALA A 17 -0.83 -30.34 7.54
C ALA A 17 -0.25 -29.39 8.58
N THR A 18 0.68 -28.54 8.15
CA THR A 18 1.11 -27.38 8.90
C THR A 18 -0.13 -26.58 9.20
N VAL A 19 -0.64 -26.72 10.43
CA VAL A 19 -1.64 -25.79 10.96
C VAL A 19 -0.91 -24.46 10.99
N ALA A 20 -1.13 -23.64 9.97
CA ALA A 20 -0.65 -22.27 9.98
C ALA A 20 -1.28 -21.64 11.23
N GLU A 21 -0.46 -21.41 12.25
CA GLU A 21 -0.90 -20.73 13.45
C GLU A 21 -1.50 -19.40 12.99
N ARG A 22 -2.79 -19.22 13.24
CA ARG A 22 -3.50 -18.01 12.88
C ARG A 22 -3.07 -16.94 13.86
N VAL A 23 -1.89 -16.39 13.61
CA VAL A 23 -1.43 -15.11 14.13
C VAL A 23 -2.61 -14.15 13.97
N SER A 24 -3.16 -13.70 15.10
CA SER A 24 -4.20 -12.67 15.09
C SER A 24 -3.61 -11.45 14.39
N ALA A 25 -4.33 -10.87 13.44
CA ALA A 25 -3.84 -9.80 12.59
C ALA A 25 -4.37 -8.45 13.10
N HIS A 26 -3.48 -7.62 13.63
CA HIS A 26 -3.85 -6.40 14.37
C HIS A 26 -3.60 -5.11 13.59
N ALA A 27 -2.80 -5.16 12.51
CA ALA A 27 -2.66 -4.04 11.59
C ALA A 27 -3.96 -3.87 10.80
N THR A 28 -4.82 -2.97 11.28
CA THR A 28 -6.18 -2.73 10.79
C THR A 28 -6.29 -1.54 9.86
N SER A 29 -5.23 -0.75 9.65
CA SER A 29 -5.25 0.43 8.78
C SER A 29 -3.98 0.62 7.95
N ILE A 30 -4.15 1.14 6.74
CA ILE A 30 -3.08 1.53 5.83
C ILE A 30 -3.42 2.91 5.27
N GLY A 31 -2.43 3.79 5.19
CA GLY A 31 -2.63 5.12 4.63
C GLY A 31 -1.35 5.81 4.20
N TYR A 32 -1.49 7.00 3.65
CA TYR A 32 -0.37 7.83 3.25
C TYR A 32 -0.66 9.33 3.39
N GLU A 33 0.38 10.12 3.64
CA GLU A 33 0.30 11.59 3.75
C GLU A 33 1.54 12.24 3.11
N GLY A 34 1.49 13.54 2.83
CA GLY A 34 2.63 14.26 2.23
C GLY A 34 3.86 14.28 3.14
N GLY A 35 5.03 13.89 2.62
CA GLY A 35 6.27 13.68 3.38
C GLY A 35 7.02 14.96 3.78
N GLY A 36 6.35 16.12 3.78
CA GLY A 36 6.93 17.42 4.10
C GLY A 36 7.80 18.04 2.99
N SER A 37 8.04 17.35 1.87
CA SER A 37 8.74 17.87 0.70
C SER A 37 8.01 17.50 -0.61
N PRO A 38 8.10 18.33 -1.68
CA PRO A 38 7.50 17.99 -2.97
C PRO A 38 8.01 16.66 -3.52
N GLY A 39 7.10 15.81 -4.02
CA GLY A 39 7.44 14.48 -4.51
C GLY A 39 7.80 13.48 -3.41
N SER A 40 7.27 13.65 -2.19
CA SER A 40 7.44 12.70 -1.08
C SER A 40 6.13 12.37 -0.36
N ILE A 41 6.03 11.14 0.16
CA ILE A 41 4.96 10.72 1.08
C ILE A 41 5.54 9.95 2.26
N ILE A 42 4.82 9.92 3.38
CA ILE A 42 4.98 8.87 4.39
C ILE A 42 3.86 7.86 4.17
N VAL A 43 4.20 6.58 3.98
CA VAL A 43 3.24 5.47 4.06
C VAL A 43 3.18 5.00 5.50
N TRP A 44 1.97 4.93 6.05
CA TRP A 44 1.68 4.56 7.43
C TRP A 44 0.89 3.25 7.50
N LEU A 45 1.37 2.31 8.31
CA LEU A 45 0.62 1.12 8.73
C LEU A 45 0.14 1.34 10.17
N GLY A 46 -1.15 1.11 10.42
CA GLY A 46 -1.81 1.35 11.71
C GLY A 46 -2.35 0.06 12.33
N THR A 47 -2.21 -0.07 13.65
CA THR A 47 -2.68 -1.17 14.49
C THR A 47 -3.44 -0.65 15.72
N TYR A 48 -4.22 -1.52 16.34
CA TYR A 48 -4.80 -1.30 17.67
C TYR A 48 -3.93 -1.93 18.76
N ASN A 49 -4.05 -1.43 19.99
CA ASN A 49 -3.37 -2.01 21.16
C ASN A 49 -3.91 -3.40 21.52
N HIS A 50 -3.06 -4.43 21.40
CA HIS A 50 -3.37 -5.80 21.78
C HIS A 50 -2.77 -6.20 23.14
N GLY A 51 -2.92 -5.34 24.16
CA GLY A 51 -2.49 -5.60 25.53
C GLY A 51 -0.98 -5.58 25.75
N THR A 52 -0.20 -5.14 24.76
CA THR A 52 1.22 -4.85 24.87
C THR A 52 1.41 -3.42 25.39
N THR A 53 2.49 -3.19 26.14
CA THR A 53 2.91 -1.83 26.59
C THR A 53 4.16 -1.33 25.87
N SER A 54 4.70 -2.16 24.97
CA SER A 54 5.96 -1.95 24.25
C SER A 54 5.71 -2.17 22.76
N HIS A 55 5.14 -1.15 22.13
CA HIS A 55 5.03 -1.05 20.68
C HIS A 55 6.42 -0.79 20.10
N HIS A 56 6.70 -1.35 18.94
CA HIS A 56 7.98 -1.18 18.26
C HIS A 56 7.78 -1.20 16.74
N LEU A 57 8.69 -0.57 16.01
CA LEU A 57 8.66 -0.53 14.55
C LEU A 57 9.17 -1.88 14.02
N GLU A 58 8.36 -2.53 13.19
CA GLU A 58 8.59 -3.88 12.69
C GLU A 58 8.38 -3.97 11.18
N GLY A 59 9.49 -4.12 10.48
CA GLY A 59 9.55 -4.43 9.06
C GLY A 59 9.86 -3.20 8.22
N ALA A 60 9.39 -3.27 6.98
CA ALA A 60 9.54 -2.24 5.98
C ALA A 60 8.27 -2.10 5.15
N MET A 61 8.14 -0.97 4.47
CA MET A 61 7.23 -0.82 3.34
C MET A 61 8.03 -0.97 2.06
N ASN A 62 7.52 -1.74 1.10
CA ASN A 62 7.96 -1.69 -0.29
C ASN A 62 6.96 -0.90 -1.14
N LEU A 63 7.48 -0.05 -2.01
CA LEU A 63 6.71 0.78 -2.92
C LEU A 63 7.22 0.57 -4.35
N ILE A 64 6.33 0.33 -5.30
CA ILE A 64 6.65 0.20 -6.73
C ILE A 64 5.61 0.95 -7.57
N GLY A 65 6.04 1.64 -8.62
CA GLY A 65 5.16 2.25 -9.60
C GLY A 65 4.46 1.20 -10.46
N VAL A 66 3.15 1.34 -10.67
CA VAL A 66 2.34 0.43 -11.48
C VAL A 66 1.49 1.21 -12.50
N ASN A 67 0.77 0.51 -13.37
CA ASN A 67 -0.13 1.08 -14.39
C ASN A 67 0.52 2.17 -15.29
N GLY A 68 1.82 2.06 -15.54
CA GLY A 68 2.60 3.00 -16.36
C GLY A 68 3.46 3.99 -15.57
N ASN A 69 3.38 4.00 -14.23
CA ASN A 69 4.29 4.75 -13.38
C ASN A 69 5.68 4.05 -13.33
N PRO A 70 6.80 4.72 -13.68
CA PRO A 70 8.12 4.11 -13.79
C PRO A 70 8.91 4.03 -12.46
N PHE A 71 8.31 4.33 -11.30
CA PHE A 71 9.00 4.30 -10.01
C PHE A 71 9.51 2.88 -9.67
N ALA A 72 10.82 2.75 -9.45
CA ALA A 72 11.47 1.47 -9.18
C ALA A 72 11.08 0.90 -7.81
N SER A 73 11.02 -0.43 -7.68
CA SER A 73 10.72 -1.09 -6.41
C SER A 73 11.73 -0.64 -5.35
N THR A 74 11.24 0.03 -4.32
CA THR A 74 12.03 0.65 -3.27
C THR A 74 11.49 0.16 -1.93
N THR A 75 12.35 -0.42 -1.10
CA THR A 75 11.98 -0.92 0.23
C THR A 75 12.62 -0.03 1.30
N ILE A 76 11.82 0.46 2.25
CA ILE A 76 12.25 1.37 3.31
C ILE A 76 11.76 0.82 4.65
N ASN A 77 12.70 0.54 5.56
CA ASN A 77 12.40 0.12 6.93
C ASN A 77 11.56 1.20 7.64
N PHE A 78 10.61 0.78 8.47
CA PHE A 78 9.86 1.74 9.28
C PHE A 78 10.80 2.45 10.25
N SER A 79 10.79 3.78 10.23
CA SER A 79 11.64 4.64 11.05
C SER A 79 10.86 5.74 11.79
N LEU A 80 9.56 5.87 11.49
CA LEU A 80 8.65 6.82 12.11
C LEU A 80 7.60 6.07 12.92
N GLY A 81 7.22 6.61 14.07
CA GLY A 81 6.14 6.07 14.89
C GLY A 81 5.21 7.17 15.37
N ALA A 82 3.91 6.86 15.48
CA ALA A 82 2.91 7.70 16.11
C ALA A 82 1.94 6.81 16.89
N GLY A 83 1.28 7.33 17.92
CA GLY A 83 0.36 6.55 18.75
C GLY A 83 0.31 6.99 20.21
N ALA A 84 -0.63 6.43 20.96
CA ALA A 84 -0.85 6.71 22.37
C ALA A 84 -0.01 5.77 23.28
N GLY A 85 1.30 5.68 23.02
CA GLY A 85 2.21 4.81 23.78
C GLY A 85 2.88 5.49 24.98
N PRO A 86 3.22 4.75 26.05
CA PRO A 86 4.02 5.28 27.16
C PRO A 86 5.53 5.38 26.83
N ASN A 87 5.96 4.99 25.63
CA ASN A 87 7.36 4.94 25.20
C ASN A 87 7.56 5.65 23.85
N PRO A 88 8.61 6.47 23.67
CA PRO A 88 8.97 7.02 22.36
C PRO A 88 9.39 5.89 21.39
N PRO A 89 9.17 6.03 20.07
CA PRO A 89 8.75 7.25 19.35
C PRO A 89 7.22 7.50 19.31
N PHE A 90 6.39 6.65 19.88
CA PHE A 90 4.92 6.70 19.74
C PHE A 90 4.31 7.81 20.63
N GLY A 91 4.29 9.04 20.13
CA GLY A 91 3.81 10.22 20.84
C GLY A 91 2.85 11.09 20.02
N GLY A 92 1.64 10.59 19.73
CA GLY A 92 0.61 11.35 19.02
C GLY A 92 -0.65 10.54 18.74
N GLY A 93 -1.74 11.19 18.29
CA GLY A 93 -2.88 10.46 17.73
C GLY A 93 -2.58 9.89 16.33
N LYS A 94 -3.63 9.55 15.58
CA LYS A 94 -3.54 9.29 14.14
C LYS A 94 -2.70 10.39 13.44
N PRO A 95 -1.71 10.04 12.57
CA PRO A 95 -0.93 11.00 11.80
C PRO A 95 -1.82 12.04 11.10
N ALA A 96 -1.46 13.32 11.22
CA ALA A 96 -2.41 14.42 11.04
C ALA A 96 -2.84 14.66 9.57
N GLY A 97 -2.07 14.19 8.59
CA GLY A 97 -2.39 14.25 7.17
C GLY A 97 -3.14 13.03 6.65
N LEU A 98 -3.44 12.02 7.49
CA LEU A 98 -4.26 10.88 7.12
C LEU A 98 -5.75 11.23 7.12
N ILE A 99 -6.33 11.24 5.91
CA ILE A 99 -7.75 11.55 5.68
C ILE A 99 -8.51 10.25 5.41
N ASP A 100 -9.40 9.88 6.33
CA ASP A 100 -10.18 8.64 6.24
C ASP A 100 -11.05 8.62 4.97
N GLY A 101 -10.95 7.54 4.19
CA GLY A 101 -11.64 7.37 2.91
C GLY A 101 -10.98 8.04 1.70
N THR A 102 -9.96 8.87 1.90
CA THR A 102 -9.21 9.53 0.82
C THR A 102 -7.76 9.04 0.74
N THR A 103 -7.05 9.07 1.87
CA THR A 103 -5.65 8.61 1.98
C THR A 103 -5.43 7.66 3.15
N ASN A 104 -6.46 7.35 3.93
CA ASN A 104 -6.41 6.40 5.03
C ASN A 104 -7.59 5.41 4.97
N PHE A 105 -7.27 4.13 5.06
CA PHE A 105 -8.20 3.04 4.79
C PHE A 105 -8.06 1.96 5.86
N PHE A 106 -9.14 1.20 6.09
CA PHE A 106 -9.25 0.26 7.21
C PHE A 106 -9.69 -1.13 6.72
N THR A 107 -9.30 -2.19 7.44
CA THR A 107 -9.91 -3.52 7.27
C THR A 107 -11.35 -3.54 7.81
N THR A 108 -12.09 -4.59 7.49
CA THR A 108 -13.34 -4.92 8.20
C THR A 108 -13.03 -5.73 9.45
N CYS A 109 -13.80 -5.60 10.52
CA CYS A 109 -13.61 -6.44 11.73
C CYS A 109 -14.07 -7.90 11.55
N SER A 110 -14.36 -8.34 10.32
CA SER A 110 -15.00 -9.61 10.01
C SER A 110 -14.01 -10.76 9.84
N ILE A 111 -13.69 -11.41 10.95
CA ILE A 111 -13.05 -12.73 10.96
C ILE A 111 -14.12 -13.79 10.60
N PRO A 112 -13.88 -14.75 9.67
CA PRO A 112 -12.62 -15.12 9.05
C PRO A 112 -12.64 -15.04 7.50
N ASN A 113 -12.86 -13.86 6.89
CA ASN A 113 -12.56 -13.73 5.45
C ASN A 113 -12.17 -12.30 4.99
N PRO A 114 -11.04 -11.76 5.46
CA PRO A 114 -10.61 -10.42 5.06
C PRO A 114 -10.14 -10.33 3.60
N ALA A 115 -9.61 -11.43 3.03
CA ALA A 115 -8.91 -11.44 1.75
C ALA A 115 -9.75 -11.09 0.50
N SER A 116 -11.08 -11.02 0.64
CA SER A 116 -11.99 -10.61 -0.43
C SER A 116 -12.82 -9.37 -0.09
N GLN A 117 -12.57 -8.71 1.04
CA GLN A 117 -13.31 -7.51 1.45
C GLN A 117 -12.57 -6.24 1.01
N PRO A 118 -13.27 -5.26 0.41
CA PRO A 118 -12.67 -3.96 0.14
C PRO A 118 -12.27 -3.28 1.45
N LEU A 119 -11.26 -2.41 1.40
CA LEU A 119 -10.93 -1.56 2.53
C LEU A 119 -12.06 -0.53 2.76
N LEU A 120 -12.31 -0.21 4.02
CA LEU A 120 -13.28 0.77 4.47
C LEU A 120 -12.67 2.17 4.49
N GLY A 121 -13.45 3.19 4.15
CA GLY A 121 -13.07 4.60 4.23
C GLY A 121 -13.33 5.26 5.59
N THR A 122 -13.51 4.48 6.65
CA THR A 122 -13.82 4.95 8.01
C THR A 122 -13.41 3.84 8.98
N ASP A 123 -12.83 4.19 10.13
CA ASP A 123 -12.47 3.19 11.15
C ASP A 123 -13.74 2.49 11.65
N PRO A 124 -13.89 1.15 11.46
CA PRO A 124 -14.98 0.39 12.06
C PRO A 124 -14.80 0.17 13.58
N ASN A 125 -13.79 0.78 14.19
CA ASN A 125 -13.43 0.69 15.60
C ASN A 125 -13.11 -0.75 16.04
N CYS A 126 -12.40 -1.51 15.19
CA CYS A 126 -12.03 -2.89 15.51
C CYS A 126 -11.21 -2.90 16.80
N PHE A 127 -11.69 -3.64 17.81
CA PHE A 127 -10.98 -3.89 19.07
C PHE A 127 -10.56 -2.63 19.87
N GLY A 128 -11.16 -1.47 19.59
CA GLY A 128 -10.82 -0.19 20.22
C GLY A 128 -10.34 0.90 19.25
N GLY A 129 -10.18 0.55 17.96
CA GLY A 129 -9.76 1.49 16.92
C GLY A 129 -8.24 1.62 16.82
N VAL A 130 -7.77 2.33 15.80
CA VAL A 130 -6.33 2.43 15.50
C VAL A 130 -5.65 3.47 16.38
N ASP A 131 -4.73 3.03 17.23
CA ASP A 131 -4.04 3.87 18.22
C ASP A 131 -2.50 3.82 18.15
N HIS A 132 -1.93 2.96 17.30
CA HIS A 132 -0.48 2.85 17.06
C HIS A 132 -0.17 2.79 15.56
N TRP A 133 0.94 3.41 15.15
CA TRP A 133 1.30 3.62 13.74
C TRP A 133 2.81 3.48 13.53
N GLN A 134 3.20 2.85 12.41
CA GLN A 134 4.57 2.82 11.91
C GLN A 134 4.66 3.35 10.48
N GLY A 135 5.70 4.16 10.20
CA GLY A 135 5.78 4.98 8.99
C GLY A 135 7.12 4.89 8.27
N ALA A 136 7.05 4.91 6.93
CA ALA A 136 8.19 4.90 6.02
C ALA A 136 8.10 6.07 5.03
N LEU A 137 9.14 6.91 4.96
CA LEU A 137 9.21 8.09 4.09
C LEU A 137 9.79 7.73 2.71
N PHE A 138 9.00 7.92 1.65
CA PHE A 138 9.40 7.75 0.26
C PHE A 138 9.58 9.12 -0.42
N THR A 139 10.56 9.23 -1.32
CA THR A 139 10.91 10.47 -2.04
C THR A 139 11.14 10.19 -3.53
N GLY A 140 11.09 11.24 -4.37
CA GLY A 140 11.27 11.10 -5.82
C GLY A 140 10.02 10.61 -6.55
N LEU A 141 8.84 10.80 -5.96
CA LEU A 141 7.56 10.33 -6.46
C LEU A 141 6.91 11.32 -7.42
N THR A 142 6.22 10.80 -8.42
CA THR A 142 5.33 11.54 -9.32
C THR A 142 3.87 11.13 -9.11
N PRO A 143 2.87 11.93 -9.50
CA PRO A 143 1.48 11.50 -9.44
C PRO A 143 1.24 10.25 -10.28
N GLY A 144 0.41 9.32 -9.79
CA GLY A 144 0.11 8.05 -10.47
C GLY A 144 -0.15 6.90 -9.50
N ASP A 145 -0.27 5.69 -10.04
CA ASP A 145 -0.55 4.48 -9.27
C ASP A 145 0.72 3.83 -8.73
N TYR A 146 0.64 3.34 -7.50
CA TYR A 146 1.70 2.61 -6.83
C TYR A 146 1.14 1.39 -6.11
N GLN A 147 1.87 0.28 -6.12
CA GLN A 147 1.57 -0.85 -5.25
C GLN A 147 2.36 -0.73 -3.95
N PHE A 148 1.65 -0.86 -2.82
CA PHE A 148 2.23 -0.93 -1.49
C PHE A 148 2.43 -2.41 -1.13
N SER A 149 3.46 -2.75 -0.37
CA SER A 149 3.63 -4.11 0.17
C SER A 149 4.38 -4.09 1.50
N TRP A 150 3.73 -4.53 2.58
CA TRP A 150 4.40 -4.71 3.86
C TRP A 150 5.40 -5.86 3.79
N THR A 151 6.62 -5.60 4.27
CA THR A 151 7.70 -6.59 4.35
C THR A 151 8.03 -6.82 5.82
N PRO A 152 7.60 -7.94 6.43
CA PRO A 152 7.92 -8.24 7.83
C PRO A 152 9.42 -8.41 8.09
N ILE A 153 9.85 -8.19 9.33
CA ILE A 153 11.12 -8.72 9.83
C ILE A 153 11.09 -10.26 9.87
N ALA A 154 12.24 -10.90 10.09
CA ALA A 154 12.36 -12.36 10.10
C ALA A 154 11.47 -13.10 11.12
N ASN A 155 11.02 -12.40 12.18
CA ASN A 155 10.06 -12.92 13.16
C ASN A 155 9.19 -11.75 13.65
N PRO A 156 8.13 -11.36 12.91
CA PRO A 156 7.28 -10.25 13.27
C PRO A 156 6.38 -10.65 14.43
N SER A 157 6.02 -9.69 15.29
CA SER A 157 4.93 -9.87 16.22
C SER A 157 3.59 -9.98 15.47
N ALA A 158 2.58 -10.46 16.19
CA ALA A 158 1.23 -10.50 15.68
C ALA A 158 0.66 -9.10 15.40
N GLU A 159 1.16 -8.08 16.11
CA GLU A 159 0.69 -6.69 16.10
C GLU A 159 0.66 -6.12 14.67
N TRP A 160 1.74 -6.30 13.90
CA TRP A 160 1.85 -5.71 12.57
C TRP A 160 1.41 -6.59 11.41
N SER A 161 0.97 -7.83 11.69
CA SER A 161 0.45 -8.70 10.64
C SER A 161 -0.88 -8.16 10.08
N LEU A 162 -0.98 -8.11 8.75
CA LEU A 162 -2.05 -7.40 8.03
C LEU A 162 -3.43 -8.00 8.26
N GLY A 163 -4.35 -7.20 8.79
CA GLY A 163 -5.75 -7.54 8.94
C GLY A 163 -6.51 -7.74 7.62
N ASN A 164 -5.94 -7.29 6.50
CA ASN A 164 -6.45 -7.55 5.14
C ASN A 164 -5.32 -7.49 4.10
N PRO A 165 -5.13 -8.49 3.22
CA PRO A 165 -4.11 -8.44 2.17
C PRO A 165 -4.36 -7.36 1.11
N ASN A 166 -5.57 -6.78 1.01
CA ASN A 166 -5.81 -5.61 0.17
C ASN A 166 -5.08 -4.34 0.68
N MET A 167 -4.45 -4.41 1.85
CA MET A 167 -3.51 -3.39 2.34
C MET A 167 -2.17 -3.41 1.56
N ASP A 168 -1.79 -4.57 1.00
CA ASP A 168 -0.74 -4.70 -0.03
C ASP A 168 -1.29 -4.38 -1.44
N GLY A 169 -2.11 -3.32 -1.50
CA GLY A 169 -2.92 -2.94 -2.65
C GLY A 169 -2.28 -1.89 -3.55
N ILE A 170 -3.02 -1.52 -4.61
CA ILE A 170 -2.67 -0.42 -5.49
C ILE A 170 -3.40 0.84 -5.01
N PHE A 171 -2.66 1.94 -4.84
CA PHE A 171 -3.17 3.24 -4.42
C PHE A 171 -2.74 4.32 -5.43
N THR A 172 -3.70 5.15 -5.85
CA THR A 172 -3.44 6.31 -6.72
C THR A 172 -2.99 7.50 -5.87
N ILE A 173 -1.73 7.88 -5.98
CA ILE A 173 -1.17 9.05 -5.28
C ILE A 173 -1.36 10.29 -6.17
N THR A 174 -2.06 11.30 -5.64
CA THR A 174 -2.34 12.55 -6.36
C THR A 174 -1.19 13.56 -6.24
N GLY A 175 -1.13 14.52 -7.17
CA GLY A 175 -0.16 15.62 -7.09
C GLY A 175 -0.39 16.54 -5.88
N GLU A 176 -1.61 16.61 -5.36
CA GLU A 176 -1.95 17.37 -4.16
C GLU A 176 -1.25 16.79 -2.92
N VAL A 177 -1.35 15.48 -2.69
CA VAL A 177 -0.69 14.80 -1.56
C VAL A 177 0.84 14.91 -1.66
N LEU A 178 1.37 14.89 -2.88
CA LEU A 178 2.80 15.07 -3.15
C LEU A 178 3.28 16.54 -3.07
N GLY A 179 2.41 17.51 -2.77
CA GLY A 179 2.76 18.95 -2.75
C GLY A 179 3.12 19.53 -4.12
N CYS A 180 2.80 18.85 -5.21
CA CYS A 180 3.10 19.25 -6.58
C CYS A 180 2.21 20.42 -7.00
N GLY A 181 2.79 21.43 -7.67
CA GLY A 181 2.02 22.57 -8.21
C GLY A 181 1.64 23.64 -7.19
N GLN A 182 2.07 23.52 -5.93
CA GLN A 182 1.96 24.60 -4.96
C GLN A 182 2.86 25.79 -5.36
N PRO A 183 2.47 27.06 -5.12
CA PRO A 183 3.28 28.21 -5.47
C PRO A 183 4.68 28.16 -4.84
N GLY A 184 5.72 28.10 -5.68
CA GLY A 184 7.12 28.00 -5.24
C GLY A 184 7.66 26.57 -5.07
N ALA A 185 6.83 25.53 -5.19
CA ALA A 185 7.30 24.16 -5.26
C ALA A 185 7.82 23.85 -6.69
N PRO A 186 8.91 23.07 -6.86
CA PRO A 186 9.25 22.50 -8.15
C PRO A 186 8.09 21.62 -8.64
N ALA A 187 7.74 21.73 -9.92
CA ALA A 187 6.78 20.83 -10.51
C ALA A 187 7.34 19.40 -10.46
N CYS A 188 6.67 18.51 -9.73
CA CYS A 188 6.86 17.08 -9.91
C CYS A 188 6.63 16.78 -11.40
N ALA A 189 7.48 15.96 -12.00
CA ALA A 189 7.32 15.58 -13.40
C ALA A 189 6.01 14.78 -13.56
N ILE A 190 4.92 15.46 -13.94
CA ILE A 190 3.68 14.80 -14.30
C ILE A 190 4.00 13.97 -15.55
N PRO A 191 3.79 12.63 -15.54
CA PRO A 191 3.97 11.83 -16.73
C PRO A 191 2.89 12.22 -17.73
N GLU A 192 3.20 13.13 -18.65
CA GLU A 192 2.24 13.60 -19.65
C GLU A 192 1.79 12.43 -20.55
N PRO A 193 0.48 12.14 -20.65
CA PRO A 193 -0.02 11.06 -21.49
C PRO A 193 0.03 11.47 -22.97
N GLY A 194 1.22 11.40 -23.57
CA GLY A 194 1.39 11.44 -25.03
C GLY A 194 0.95 12.74 -25.73
N SER A 195 0.96 13.89 -25.05
CA SER A 195 0.60 15.19 -25.65
C SER A 195 1.44 15.52 -26.89
N ILE A 196 2.73 15.17 -26.84
CA ILE A 196 3.74 15.51 -27.86
C ILE A 196 3.41 14.88 -29.23
N PRO A 197 3.18 13.55 -29.37
CA PRO A 197 2.78 12.97 -30.66
C PRO A 197 1.42 13.50 -31.16
N LEU A 198 0.46 13.84 -30.29
CA LEU A 198 -0.81 14.44 -30.71
C LEU A 198 -0.63 15.85 -31.32
N VAL A 199 0.17 16.71 -30.69
CA VAL A 199 0.54 18.02 -31.24
C VAL A 199 1.34 17.86 -32.55
N GLY A 200 2.28 16.92 -32.60
CA GLY A 200 3.06 16.61 -33.79
C GLY A 200 2.20 16.17 -34.98
N LEU A 201 1.26 15.25 -34.77
CA LEU A 201 0.32 14.78 -35.79
C LEU A 201 -0.61 15.91 -36.27
N GLY A 202 -1.10 16.77 -35.36
CA GLY A 202 -1.91 17.93 -35.71
C GLY A 202 -1.18 18.91 -36.63
N LEU A 203 0.08 19.21 -36.35
CA LEU A 203 0.91 20.10 -37.18
C LEU A 203 1.23 19.49 -38.56
N ILE A 204 1.50 18.18 -38.64
CA ILE A 204 1.70 17.47 -39.91
C ILE A 204 0.43 17.50 -40.77
N GLY A 205 -0.74 17.25 -40.17
CA GLY A 205 -2.04 17.32 -40.85
C GLY A 205 -2.33 18.73 -41.40
N PHE A 206 -2.06 19.76 -40.61
CA PHE A 206 -2.23 21.16 -41.03
C PHE A 206 -1.29 21.54 -42.20
N ALA A 207 -0.02 21.15 -42.14
CA ALA A 207 0.95 21.39 -43.21
C ALA A 207 0.57 20.67 -44.53
N ALA A 208 0.02 19.45 -44.44
CA ALA A 208 -0.49 18.72 -45.60
C ALA A 208 -1.70 19.42 -46.24
N ALA A 209 -2.66 19.88 -45.43
CA ALA A 209 -3.84 20.61 -45.90
C ALA A 209 -3.48 21.92 -46.63
N LEU A 210 -2.51 22.67 -46.12
CA LEU A 210 -2.00 23.88 -46.77
C LEU A 210 -1.32 23.60 -48.12
N ARG A 211 -0.58 22.49 -48.24
CA ARG A 211 0.03 22.07 -49.52
C ARG A 211 -1.01 21.67 -50.57
N LEU A 212 -2.09 21.00 -50.17
CA LEU A 212 -3.16 20.61 -51.09
C LEU A 212 -3.91 21.82 -51.64
N ARG A 213 -4.23 22.82 -50.81
CA ARG A 213 -4.86 24.08 -51.26
C ARG A 213 -4.03 24.85 -52.29
N ARG A 214 -2.68 24.82 -52.19
CA ARG A 214 -1.77 25.47 -53.15
C ARG A 214 -1.60 24.75 -54.49
N LYS A 215 -2.18 23.55 -54.66
CA LYS A 215 -2.19 22.81 -55.94
C LYS A 215 -3.54 22.83 -56.67
N ALA A 216 -4.56 23.43 -56.04
CA ALA A 216 -5.94 23.48 -56.54
C ALA A 216 -6.38 24.91 -56.94
N ALA A 217 -5.43 25.85 -56.99
CA ALA A 217 -5.54 27.22 -57.45
C ALA A 217 -4.36 27.51 -58.39
#